data_AF-A0A423KCM2-F1
#
_entry.id   AF-A0A423KCM2-F1
#
_cell.length_a   1.000
_cell.length_b   1.000
_cell.length_c   1.000
_cell.angle_alpha   90.00
_cell.angle_beta   90.00
_cell.angle_gamma   90.00
#
_symmetry.space_group_name_H-M   'P 1'
#
loop_
_entity.id
_entity.type
_entity.pdbx_description
1 polymer ?
#
loop_
_entity_poly.entity_id
_entity_poly.type
_entity_poly.pdbx_seq_one_letter_code
_entity_poly.pdbx_strand_id
1 'polypeptide(L)'
;MIFKDRFEDYTEDEFLFFLGEFFHQTSGFKGQQLEVYRHKLLEHFEAVTEHPGRSDVIFYPKEGQEDSPEGILKEIKEWRALNNKPGFKSEL
;
A
#
# COMPACT_ATOMS: atom_id res chain seq x y z
N MET A 1 0.47 2.67 -13.31
CA MET A 1 0.50 1.49 -12.43
C MET A 1 -0.64 0.54 -12.79
N ILE A 2 -0.46 -0.77 -12.59
CA ILE A 2 -1.52 -1.78 -12.72
C ILE A 2 -1.97 -2.20 -11.31
N PHE A 3 -3.27 -2.13 -11.04
CA PHE A 3 -3.85 -2.64 -9.80
C PHE A 3 -4.19 -4.12 -9.95
N LYS A 4 -3.86 -4.91 -8.91
CA LYS A 4 -4.20 -6.33 -8.80
C LYS A 4 -5.22 -6.50 -7.69
N ASP A 5 -6.24 -7.30 -7.94
CA ASP A 5 -7.40 -7.40 -7.04
C ASP A 5 -7.08 -8.11 -5.71
N ARG A 6 -5.98 -8.87 -5.64
CA ARG A 6 -5.56 -9.61 -4.46
C ARG A 6 -4.14 -9.25 -4.05
N PHE A 7 -3.90 -9.20 -2.74
CA PHE A 7 -2.58 -8.92 -2.17
C PHE A 7 -1.54 -9.95 -2.61
N GLU A 8 -1.90 -11.22 -2.60
CA GLU A 8 -1.04 -12.36 -2.95
C GLU A 8 -0.74 -12.47 -4.45
N ASP A 9 -1.32 -11.62 -5.29
CA ASP A 9 -0.94 -11.50 -6.70
C ASP A 9 0.22 -10.52 -6.89
N TYR A 10 0.49 -9.65 -5.90
CA TYR A 10 1.63 -8.74 -5.89
C TYR A 10 2.90 -9.45 -5.45
N THR A 11 4.01 -9.09 -6.09
CA THR A 11 5.34 -9.28 -5.52
C THR A 11 5.65 -8.12 -4.58
N GLU A 12 6.65 -8.29 -3.71
CA GLU A 12 6.98 -7.28 -2.71
C GLU A 12 7.40 -5.96 -3.37
N ASP A 13 8.20 -6.01 -4.44
CA ASP A 13 8.67 -4.84 -5.18
C ASP A 13 7.53 -4.09 -5.90
N GLU A 14 6.57 -4.81 -6.49
CA GLU A 14 5.40 -4.19 -7.11
C GLU A 14 4.54 -3.45 -6.09
N PHE A 15 4.38 -4.04 -4.90
CA PHE A 15 3.63 -3.42 -3.82
C PHE A 15 4.41 -2.25 -3.19
N LEU A 16 5.73 -2.33 -3.12
CA LEU A 16 6.56 -1.20 -2.67
C LEU A 16 6.47 -0.03 -3.66
N PHE A 17 6.51 -0.31 -4.97
CA PHE A 17 6.29 0.69 -6.02
C PHE A 17 4.91 1.36 -5.89
N PHE A 18 3.87 0.57 -5.61
CA PHE A 18 2.54 1.09 -5.30
C PHE A 18 2.55 2.06 -4.12
N LEU A 19 3.16 1.67 -2.99
CA LEU A 19 3.23 2.52 -1.80
C LEU A 19 4.01 3.81 -2.06
N GLY A 20 5.03 3.76 -2.91
CA GLY A 20 5.81 4.93 -3.33
C GLY A 20 4.96 6.01 -4.01
N GLU A 21 3.83 5.68 -4.62
CA GLU A 21 2.95 6.67 -5.26
C GLU A 21 2.33 7.67 -4.28
N PHE A 22 2.20 7.31 -3.00
CA PHE A 22 1.74 8.23 -1.96
C PHE A 22 2.79 9.30 -1.61
N PHE A 23 4.07 9.03 -1.87
CA PHE A 23 5.20 9.89 -1.47
C PHE A 23 5.80 10.67 -2.64
N HIS A 24 5.89 10.06 -3.81
CA HIS A 24 6.66 10.60 -4.94
C HIS A 24 5.80 11.13 -6.10
N GLN A 25 4.49 10.86 -6.10
CA GLN A 25 3.53 11.32 -7.11
C GLN A 25 4.05 11.18 -8.55
N THR A 26 4.38 9.96 -8.98
CA THR A 26 5.05 9.73 -10.28
C THR A 26 4.10 9.77 -11.48
N SER A 27 2.78 9.79 -11.24
CA SER A 27 1.75 9.80 -12.29
C SER A 27 1.70 11.04 -13.18
N GLY A 28 2.30 12.17 -12.74
CA GLY A 28 2.23 13.44 -13.46
C GLY A 28 0.85 14.15 -13.42
N PHE A 29 -0.15 13.57 -12.76
CA PHE A 29 -1.47 14.17 -12.61
C PHE A 29 -1.46 15.39 -11.68
N LYS A 30 -2.37 16.33 -11.95
CA LYS A 30 -2.52 17.60 -11.21
C LYS A 30 -3.99 17.95 -11.00
N GLY A 31 -4.26 18.81 -10.02
CA GLY A 31 -5.61 19.32 -9.73
C GLY A 31 -6.61 18.18 -9.49
N GLN A 32 -7.81 18.29 -10.05
CA GLN A 32 -8.87 17.29 -9.87
C GLN A 32 -8.45 15.87 -10.28
N GLN A 33 -7.59 15.74 -11.30
CA GLN A 33 -7.12 14.42 -11.74
C GLN A 33 -6.23 13.76 -10.69
N LEU A 34 -5.41 14.56 -9.99
CA LEU A 34 -4.60 14.08 -8.88
C LEU A 34 -5.49 13.63 -7.72
N GLU A 35 -6.52 14.41 -7.37
CA GLU A 35 -7.45 14.06 -6.30
C GLU A 35 -8.17 12.73 -6.59
N VAL A 36 -8.68 12.54 -7.81
CA VAL A 36 -9.29 11.28 -8.25
C VAL A 36 -8.29 10.13 -8.20
N TYR A 37 -7.04 10.37 -8.58
CA TYR A 37 -6.01 9.34 -8.53
C TYR A 37 -5.65 8.95 -7.09
N ARG A 38 -5.48 9.92 -6.20
CA ARG A 38 -5.21 9.68 -4.77
C ARG A 38 -6.34 8.92 -4.10
N HIS A 39 -7.59 9.26 -4.42
CA HIS A 39 -8.75 8.52 -3.92
C HIS A 39 -8.71 7.05 -4.36
N LYS A 40 -8.42 6.79 -5.64
CA LYS A 40 -8.27 5.42 -6.15
C LYS A 40 -7.13 4.65 -5.49
N LEU A 41 -5.99 5.30 -5.22
CA LEU A 41 -4.88 4.67 -4.50
C LEU A 41 -5.31 4.24 -3.10
N LEU A 42 -6.04 5.10 -2.37
CA LEU A 42 -6.55 4.81 -1.02
C LEU A 42 -7.59 3.68 -1.02
N GLU A 43 -8.59 3.76 -1.90
CA GLU A 43 -9.60 2.70 -2.03
C GLU A 43 -8.95 1.35 -2.34
N HIS A 44 -7.97 1.35 -3.25
CA HIS A 44 -7.24 0.14 -3.61
C HIS A 44 -6.42 -0.40 -2.43
N PHE A 45 -5.68 0.47 -1.74
CA PHE A 45 -4.90 0.10 -0.55
C PHE A 45 -5.76 -0.58 0.50
N GLU A 46 -6.90 0.01 0.85
CA GLU A 46 -7.81 -0.55 1.84
C GLU A 46 -8.36 -1.92 1.42
N ALA A 47 -8.77 -2.04 0.15
CA ALA A 47 -9.34 -3.26 -0.39
C ALA A 47 -8.35 -4.44 -0.37
N VAL A 48 -7.10 -4.23 -0.80
CA VAL A 48 -6.14 -5.33 -0.94
C VAL A 48 -5.40 -5.64 0.36
N THR A 49 -5.10 -4.63 1.18
CA THR A 49 -4.39 -4.88 2.46
C THR A 49 -5.32 -5.52 3.48
N GLU A 50 -6.61 -5.16 3.45
CA GLU A 50 -7.64 -5.55 4.43
C GLU A 50 -7.30 -5.11 5.86
N HIS A 51 -6.32 -4.21 6.02
CA HIS A 51 -5.84 -3.78 7.32
C HIS A 51 -6.92 -2.94 8.03
N PRO A 52 -7.26 -3.22 9.31
CA PRO A 52 -8.34 -2.52 10.01
C PRO A 52 -8.05 -1.02 10.19
N GLY A 53 -6.77 -0.63 10.21
CA GLY A 53 -6.34 0.76 10.23
C GLY A 53 -6.53 1.51 8.92
N ARG A 54 -6.90 0.85 7.81
CA ARG A 54 -7.21 1.50 6.52
C ARG A 54 -6.12 2.49 6.10
N SER A 55 -6.49 3.66 5.56
CA SER A 55 -5.58 4.74 5.21
C SER A 55 -4.72 5.27 6.38
N ASP A 56 -5.11 5.04 7.64
CA ASP A 56 -4.35 5.53 8.79
C ASP A 56 -2.97 4.87 8.88
N VAL A 57 -2.81 3.68 8.31
CA VAL A 57 -1.50 3.02 8.19
C VAL A 57 -0.51 3.88 7.41
N ILE A 58 -1.01 4.67 6.45
CA ILE A 58 -0.20 5.56 5.60
C ILE A 58 0.02 6.91 6.28
N PHE A 59 -1.03 7.53 6.84
CA PHE A 59 -0.98 8.92 7.29
C PHE A 59 -0.65 9.10 8.78
N TYR A 60 -0.79 8.04 9.57
CA TYR A 60 -0.60 8.06 11.02
C TYR A 60 0.25 6.86 11.47
N PRO A 61 1.53 6.80 11.06
CA PRO A 61 2.42 5.72 11.46
C PRO A 61 2.50 5.61 12.99
N LYS A 62 2.58 4.37 13.49
CA LYS A 62 2.73 4.13 14.93
C LYS A 62 4.04 4.70 15.45
N GLU A 63 4.12 4.93 16.76
CA GLU A 63 5.37 5.33 17.40
C GLU A 63 6.49 4.33 17.08
N GLY A 64 7.59 4.83 16.49
CA GLY A 64 8.73 4.01 16.06
C GLY A 64 8.58 3.30 14.70
N GLN A 65 7.41 3.40 14.04
CA GLN A 65 7.28 3.02 12.64
C GLN A 65 7.91 4.09 11.75
N GLU A 66 8.62 3.66 10.71
CA GLU A 66 9.20 4.58 9.72
C GLU A 66 8.07 5.19 8.87
N ASP A 67 8.11 6.52 8.68
CA ASP A 67 7.20 7.25 7.80
C ASP A 67 7.68 7.16 6.34
N SER A 68 7.67 5.94 5.81
CA SER A 68 8.16 5.61 4.47
C SER A 68 7.36 4.45 3.85
N PRO A 69 7.43 4.26 2.51
CA PRO A 69 6.87 3.09 1.85
C PRO A 69 7.32 1.76 2.50
N GLU A 70 8.60 1.65 2.88
CA GLU A 70 9.18 0.48 3.53
C GLU A 70 8.61 0.25 4.94
N GLY A 71 8.41 1.33 5.70
CA GLY A 71 7.77 1.27 7.02
C GLY A 71 6.33 0.78 6.95
N ILE A 72 5.56 1.30 5.98
CA ILE A 72 4.17 0.86 5.72
C ILE A 72 4.14 -0.60 5.27
N LEU A 73 5.04 -0.99 4.36
CA LEU A 73 5.15 -2.36 3.87
C LEU A 73 5.42 -3.34 5.02
N LYS A 74 6.33 -2.98 5.92
CA LYS A 74 6.68 -3.79 7.09
C LYS A 74 5.46 -4.01 8.00
N GLU A 75 4.73 -2.94 8.35
CA GLU A 75 3.51 -3.02 9.16
C GLU A 75 2.46 -3.96 8.52
N ILE A 76 2.23 -3.83 7.21
CA ILE A 76 1.27 -4.69 6.50
C ILE A 76 1.71 -6.15 6.54
N LYS A 77 2.99 -6.44 6.29
CA LYS A 77 3.53 -7.81 6.34
C LYS A 77 3.37 -8.43 7.74
N GLU A 78 3.74 -7.70 8.77
CA GLU A 78 3.62 -8.15 10.17
C GLU A 78 2.17 -8.40 10.55
N TRP A 79 1.26 -7.46 10.22
CA TRP A 79 -0.17 -7.63 10.51
C TRP A 79 -0.76 -8.82 9.77
N ARG A 80 -0.49 -8.98 8.46
CA ARG A 80 -1.02 -10.11 7.69
C ARG A 80 -0.53 -11.45 8.24
N ALA A 81 0.75 -11.54 8.61
CA ALA A 81 1.32 -12.74 9.22
C ALA A 81 0.64 -13.08 10.56
N LEU A 82 0.44 -12.10 11.44
CA LEU A 82 -0.25 -12.27 12.73
C LEU A 82 -1.72 -12.69 12.58
N ASN A 83 -2.35 -12.36 11.44
CA ASN A 83 -3.75 -12.65 11.16
C ASN A 83 -3.96 -13.83 10.19
N ASN A 84 -2.94 -14.66 9.97
CA ASN A 84 -2.99 -15.83 9.07
C ASN A 84 -3.47 -15.50 7.65
N LYS A 85 -3.14 -14.31 7.14
CA LYS A 85 -3.45 -13.89 5.78
C LYS A 85 -2.31 -14.24 4.83
N PRO A 86 -2.60 -14.55 3.55
CA PRO A 86 -1.56 -14.85 2.57
C PRO A 86 -0.64 -13.63 2.37
N GLY A 87 0.66 -13.90 2.26
CA GLY A 87 1.67 -12.91 1.92
C GLY A 87 1.78 -12.67 0.41
N PHE A 88 2.89 -12.06 0.00
CA PHE A 88 3.16 -11.79 -1.41
C PHE A 88 3.38 -13.04 -2.26
N LYS A 89 3.17 -12.87 -3.56
CA LYS A 89 3.60 -13.80 -4.60
C LYS A 89 5.11 -13.99 -4.51
N SER A 90 5.55 -15.25 -4.55
CA SER A 90 6.97 -15.56 -4.71
C SER A 90 7.44 -15.16 -6.10
N GLU A 91 8.59 -14.49 -6.17
CA GLU A 91 9.40 -14.41 -7.38
C GLU A 91 10.02 -15.81 -7.57
N LEU A 92 9.60 -16.53 -8.61
CA LEU A 92 10.20 -17.82 -9.01
C LEU A 92 10.97 -17.63 -10.31
#